data_AF-A0A8J6Z5R5-F1
#
_entry.id   AF-A0A8J6Z5R5-F1
#
_cell.length_a   1.000
_cell.length_b   1.000
_cell.length_c   1.000
_cell.angle_alpha   90.00
_cell.angle_beta   90.00
_cell.angle_gamma   90.00
#
_symmetry.space_group_name_H-M   'P 1'
#
loop_
_entity.id
_entity.type
_entity.pdbx_description
1 polymer ?
#
loop_
_entity_poly.entity_id
_entity_poly.type
_entity_poly.pdbx_seq_one_letter_code
_entity_poly.pdbx_strand_id
1 'polypeptide(L)'
;MSVKVDDVRSDFAKHLKQVGSLDNWKKIYKLTKKYPVARLIVAAAVAPILLKILGERNFLLYIYAPTRAGKTTALYLGASAVGCEKIIRSFDATKNGLASAAADVSDYAFLVDEKQVADNRLADTFANLIYAL
;
A
#
# COMPACT_ATOMS: atom_id res chain seq x y z
N MET A 1 20.85 -27.21 7.81
CA MET A 1 21.22 -26.12 6.88
C MET A 1 20.55 -24.85 7.39
N SER A 2 21.26 -24.10 8.23
CA SER A 2 20.77 -22.87 8.85
C SER A 2 20.78 -21.77 7.81
N VAL A 3 19.60 -21.41 7.29
CA VAL A 3 19.43 -20.20 6.49
C VAL A 3 19.78 -19.03 7.41
N LYS A 4 20.88 -18.34 7.09
CA LYS A 4 21.17 -17.02 7.66
C LYS A 4 20.05 -16.11 7.15
N VAL A 5 19.08 -15.83 8.01
CA VAL A 5 18.11 -14.76 7.79
C VAL A 5 18.92 -13.48 7.99
N ASP A 6 19.26 -12.82 6.88
CA ASP A 6 20.00 -11.57 6.92
C ASP A 6 19.29 -10.58 7.86
N ASP A 7 20.05 -10.08 8.84
CA ASP A 7 19.61 -9.21 9.94
C ASP A 7 19.35 -7.76 9.47
N VAL A 8 18.92 -7.58 8.21
CA VAL A 8 18.47 -6.31 7.66
C VAL A 8 16.95 -6.28 7.74
N ARG A 9 16.40 -6.02 8.94
CA ARG A 9 14.96 -5.73 9.06
C ARG A 9 14.68 -4.45 8.27
N SER A 10 14.06 -4.60 7.09
CA SER A 10 13.65 -3.46 6.26
C SER A 10 12.82 -2.50 7.12
N ASP A 11 12.97 -1.20 6.88
CA ASP A 11 12.22 -0.18 7.62
C ASP A 11 10.70 -0.44 7.52
N PHE A 12 10.24 -0.94 6.38
CA PHE A 12 8.88 -1.39 6.17
C PHE A 12 8.43 -2.47 7.17
N ALA A 13 9.23 -3.53 7.37
CA ALA A 13 8.87 -4.64 8.27
C ALA A 13 8.65 -4.20 9.72
N LYS A 14 9.32 -3.12 10.18
CA LYS A 14 9.14 -2.57 11.54
C LYS A 14 7.74 -2.01 11.78
N HIS A 15 7.04 -1.67 10.70
CA HIS A 15 5.72 -1.05 10.70
C HIS A 15 4.57 -2.07 10.52
N LEU A 16 4.88 -3.34 10.28
CA LEU A 16 3.93 -4.46 10.26
C LEU A 16 3.62 -4.97 11.67
N LYS A 17 3.12 -4.09 12.54
CA LYS A 17 2.79 -4.43 13.93
C LYS A 17 1.31 -4.24 14.19
N GLN A 18 0.71 -5.20 14.87
CA GLN A 18 -0.65 -5.06 15.36
C GLN A 18 -0.69 -3.97 16.44
N VAL A 19 -1.63 -3.03 16.28
CA VAL A 19 -1.96 -2.02 17.28
C VAL A 19 -3.45 -2.05 17.54
N GLY A 20 -3.86 -2.11 18.81
CA GLY A 20 -5.26 -2.23 19.20
C GLY A 20 -5.84 -3.64 18.99
N SER A 21 -7.16 -3.72 18.78
CA SER A 21 -7.89 -4.99 18.67
C SER A 21 -8.64 -5.13 17.35
N LEU A 22 -8.69 -6.37 16.86
CA LEU A 22 -9.42 -6.72 15.64
C LEU A 22 -10.91 -6.37 15.74
N ASP A 23 -11.51 -6.51 16.91
CA ASP A 23 -12.94 -6.19 17.11
C ASP A 23 -13.22 -4.70 16.95
N ASN A 24 -12.33 -3.84 17.48
CA ASN A 24 -12.45 -2.41 17.28
C ASN A 24 -12.19 -2.03 15.82
N TRP A 25 -11.21 -2.65 15.17
CA TRP A 25 -10.96 -2.46 13.75
C TRP A 25 -12.18 -2.84 12.90
N LYS A 26 -12.83 -3.99 13.17
CA LYS A 26 -14.06 -4.43 12.50
C LYS A 26 -15.21 -3.43 12.67
N LYS A 27 -15.34 -2.76 13.83
CA LYS A 27 -16.34 -1.71 14.03
C LYS A 27 -16.09 -0.51 13.12
N ILE A 28 -14.82 -0.08 13.00
CA ILE A 28 -14.41 1.01 12.10
C ILE A 28 -14.62 0.59 10.64
N TYR A 29 -14.17 -0.59 10.25
CA TYR A 29 -14.32 -1.11 8.89
C TYR A 29 -15.78 -1.21 8.45
N LYS A 30 -16.72 -1.54 9.36
CA LYS A 30 -18.16 -1.56 9.05
C LYS A 30 -18.70 -0.21 8.52
N LEU A 31 -18.07 0.92 8.86
CA LEU A 31 -18.44 2.23 8.34
C LEU A 31 -18.26 2.33 6.81
N THR A 32 -17.34 1.54 6.24
CA THR A 32 -17.09 1.49 4.79
C THR A 32 -18.21 0.84 3.97
N LYS A 33 -19.23 0.24 4.60
CA LYS A 33 -20.33 -0.43 3.88
C LYS A 33 -21.00 0.47 2.84
N LYS A 34 -21.08 1.78 3.12
CA LYS A 34 -21.66 2.79 2.21
C LYS A 34 -20.64 3.38 1.23
N TYR A 35 -19.36 3.01 1.33
CA TYR A 35 -18.24 3.60 0.61
C TYR A 35 -17.48 2.51 -0.18
N PRO A 36 -17.96 2.12 -1.38
CA PRO A 36 -17.40 1.01 -2.14
C PRO A 36 -15.91 1.19 -2.48
N VAL A 37 -15.46 2.40 -2.77
CA VAL A 37 -14.05 2.71 -3.05
C VAL A 37 -13.16 2.44 -1.82
N ALA A 38 -13.62 2.78 -0.61
CA ALA A 38 -12.87 2.47 0.61
C ALA A 38 -12.74 0.96 0.85
N ARG A 39 -13.80 0.20 0.56
CA ARG A 39 -13.75 -1.28 0.64
C ARG A 39 -12.78 -1.85 -0.38
N LEU A 40 -12.78 -1.33 -1.62
CA LEU A 40 -11.86 -1.74 -2.67
C LEU A 40 -10.40 -1.51 -2.25
N ILE A 41 -10.09 -0.33 -1.68
CA ILE A 41 -8.75 -0.02 -1.18
C ILE A 41 -8.30 -0.99 -0.10
N VAL A 42 -9.17 -1.31 0.86
CA VAL A 42 -8.85 -2.27 1.93
C VAL A 42 -8.60 -3.67 1.36
N ALA A 43 -9.45 -4.13 0.44
CA ALA A 43 -9.26 -5.42 -0.22
C ALA A 43 -7.94 -5.45 -0.99
N ALA A 44 -7.64 -4.38 -1.73
CA ALA A 44 -6.40 -4.25 -2.49
C ALA A 44 -5.15 -4.20 -1.60
N ALA A 45 -5.24 -3.63 -0.39
CA ALA A 45 -4.12 -3.61 0.55
C ALA A 45 -3.73 -5.02 1.04
N VAL A 46 -4.71 -5.93 1.15
CA VAL A 46 -4.51 -7.30 1.64
C VAL A 46 -4.24 -8.29 0.50
N ALA A 47 -4.73 -8.01 -0.71
CA ALA A 47 -4.62 -8.92 -1.85
C ALA A 47 -3.19 -9.39 -2.19
N PRO A 48 -2.12 -8.57 -2.11
CA PRO A 48 -0.75 -9.00 -2.44
C PRO A 48 -0.27 -10.23 -1.67
N ILE A 49 -0.69 -10.37 -0.41
CA ILE A 49 -0.36 -11.53 0.44
C ILE A 49 -0.90 -12.84 -0.17
N LEU A 50 -2.00 -12.76 -0.94
CA LEU A 50 -2.65 -13.90 -1.57
C LEU A 50 -2.16 -14.17 -3.00
N LEU A 51 -1.62 -13.16 -3.71
CA LEU A 51 -1.27 -13.29 -5.13
C LEU A 51 -0.28 -14.42 -5.37
N LYS A 52 0.76 -14.53 -4.54
CA LYS A 52 1.75 -15.60 -4.61
C LYS A 52 1.15 -16.99 -4.38
N ILE A 53 0.17 -17.10 -3.48
CA ILE A 53 -0.51 -18.36 -3.16
C ILE A 53 -1.41 -18.78 -4.33
N LEU A 54 -2.06 -17.81 -4.97
CA LEU A 54 -2.97 -18.03 -6.09
C LEU A 54 -2.26 -18.15 -7.44
N GLY A 55 -0.97 -17.80 -7.52
CA GLY A 55 -0.22 -17.75 -8.78
C GLY A 55 -0.64 -16.59 -9.70
N GLU A 56 -1.22 -15.54 -9.13
CA GLU A 56 -1.73 -14.37 -9.85
C GLU A 56 -0.66 -13.27 -9.98
N ARG A 57 -0.82 -12.43 -11.02
CA ARG A 57 0.10 -11.31 -11.27
C ARG A 57 -0.18 -10.12 -10.35
N ASN A 58 0.85 -9.28 -10.17
CA ASN A 58 0.70 -7.98 -9.51
C ASN A 58 -0.23 -7.04 -10.29
N PHE A 59 -0.77 -6.05 -9.59
CA PHE A 59 -1.72 -5.08 -10.14
C PHE A 59 -1.48 -3.68 -9.58
N LEU A 60 -1.98 -2.67 -10.30
CA LEU A 60 -1.97 -1.27 -9.90
C LEU A 60 -3.40 -0.75 -9.79
N LEU A 61 -3.73 -0.08 -8.69
CA LEU A 61 -4.98 0.66 -8.52
C LEU A 61 -4.70 2.16 -8.46
N TYR A 62 -5.16 2.88 -9.49
CA TYR A 62 -5.14 4.33 -9.52
C TYR A 62 -6.53 4.89 -9.22
N ILE A 63 -6.66 5.66 -8.14
CA ILE A 63 -7.96 6.14 -7.64
C ILE A 63 -8.09 7.63 -7.88
N TYR A 64 -8.81 7.96 -8.95
CA TYR A 64 -9.14 9.33 -9.30
C TYR A 64 -10.44 9.77 -8.63
N ALA A 65 -10.38 10.82 -7.82
CA ALA A 65 -11.55 11.45 -7.22
C ALA A 65 -11.25 12.93 -6.89
N PRO A 66 -12.27 13.78 -6.68
CA PRO A 66 -12.06 15.16 -6.22
C PRO A 66 -11.26 15.26 -4.91
N THR A 67 -10.67 16.42 -4.66
CA THR A 67 -10.05 16.73 -3.37
C THR A 67 -11.11 16.64 -2.26
N ARG A 68 -10.70 16.15 -1.07
CA ARG A 68 -11.60 15.86 0.07
C ARG A 68 -12.65 14.76 -0.16
N ALA A 69 -12.57 13.97 -1.23
CA ALA A 69 -13.43 12.80 -1.44
C ALA A 69 -13.11 11.58 -0.53
N GLY A 70 -12.19 11.73 0.43
CA GLY A 70 -11.83 10.65 1.38
C GLY A 70 -10.78 9.65 0.88
N LYS A 71 -10.07 9.94 -0.22
CA LYS A 71 -9.00 9.08 -0.77
C LYS A 71 -7.94 8.76 0.29
N THR A 72 -7.37 9.79 0.92
CA THR A 72 -6.36 9.64 1.98
C THR A 72 -6.92 8.85 3.15
N THR A 73 -8.12 9.14 3.64
CA THR A 73 -8.76 8.38 4.73
C THR A 73 -8.90 6.89 4.37
N ALA A 74 -9.30 6.57 3.14
CA ALA A 74 -9.42 5.20 2.69
C ALA A 74 -8.06 4.50 2.55
N LEU A 75 -7.02 5.24 2.13
CA LEU A 75 -5.65 4.73 2.07
C LEU A 75 -5.11 4.38 3.47
N TYR A 76 -5.35 5.24 4.47
CA TYR A 76 -5.01 4.96 5.88
C TYR A 76 -5.78 3.76 6.42
N LEU A 77 -7.05 3.60 6.03
CA LEU A 77 -7.81 2.41 6.39
C LEU A 77 -7.23 1.14 5.75
N GLY A 78 -6.81 1.20 4.48
CA GLY A 78 -6.09 0.12 3.81
C GLY A 78 -4.78 -0.23 4.52
N ALA A 79 -3.98 0.77 4.87
CA ALA A 79 -2.73 0.58 5.61
C ALA A 79 -2.96 -0.10 6.96
N SER A 80 -4.01 0.30 7.69
CA SER A 80 -4.37 -0.28 8.99
C SER A 80 -4.79 -1.76 8.93
N ALA A 81 -5.12 -2.28 7.74
CA ALA A 81 -5.48 -3.69 7.55
C ALA A 81 -4.25 -4.61 7.59
N VAL A 82 -3.06 -4.07 7.31
CA VAL A 82 -1.81 -4.84 7.18
C VAL A 82 -0.71 -4.39 8.15
N GLY A 83 -0.76 -3.15 8.63
CA GLY A 83 0.25 -2.57 9.52
C GLY A 83 -0.21 -1.22 10.07
N CYS A 84 0.66 -0.20 9.99
CA CYS A 84 0.34 1.17 10.41
C CYS A 84 0.50 2.19 9.28
N GLU A 85 0.09 3.42 9.53
CA GLU A 85 0.13 4.54 8.57
C GLU A 85 1.53 4.83 8.01
N LYS A 86 2.58 4.47 8.73
CA LYS A 86 3.98 4.68 8.32
C LYS A 86 4.42 3.82 7.14
N ILE A 87 3.60 2.86 6.70
CA ILE A 87 3.85 2.12 5.47
C ILE A 87 3.43 2.90 4.22
N ILE A 88 2.61 3.94 4.37
CA ILE A 88 2.20 4.80 3.26
C ILE A 88 3.41 5.62 2.80
N ARG A 89 3.63 5.67 1.50
CA ARG A 89 4.70 6.43 0.86
C ARG A 89 4.14 7.67 0.17
N SER A 90 4.98 8.68 0.00
CA SER A 90 4.69 9.87 -0.81
C SER A 90 5.34 9.71 -2.19
N PHE A 91 4.71 10.27 -3.23
CA PHE A 91 5.30 10.36 -4.58
C PHE A 91 6.48 11.36 -4.67
N ASP A 92 6.80 12.07 -3.60
CA ASP A 92 7.90 13.05 -3.52
C ASP A 92 9.28 12.38 -3.35
N ALA A 93 9.56 11.36 -4.15
CA ALA A 93 10.81 10.61 -4.14
C ALA A 93 11.36 10.43 -5.57
N THR A 94 12.68 10.29 -5.70
CA THR A 94 13.31 10.05 -7.00
C THR A 94 12.85 8.70 -7.59
N LYS A 95 12.89 8.55 -8.92
CA LYS A 95 12.52 7.29 -9.60
C LYS A 95 13.22 6.06 -8.98
N ASN A 96 14.51 6.17 -8.69
CA ASN A 96 15.29 5.10 -8.04
C ASN A 96 14.89 4.89 -6.58
N GLY A 97 14.55 5.96 -5.86
CA GLY A 97 14.06 5.87 -4.48
C GLY A 97 12.72 5.14 -4.39
N LEU A 98 11.81 5.39 -5.34
CA LEU A 98 10.53 4.68 -5.44
C LEU A 98 10.71 3.21 -5.81
N ALA A 99 11.57 2.90 -6.79
CA ALA A 99 11.85 1.51 -7.19
C ALA A 99 12.51 0.72 -6.03
N SER A 100 13.47 1.33 -5.34
CA SER A 100 14.10 0.73 -4.15
C SER A 100 13.08 0.48 -3.05
N ALA A 101 12.18 1.43 -2.78
CA ALA A 101 11.12 1.26 -1.79
C ALA A 101 10.06 0.24 -2.21
N ALA A 102 9.79 0.06 -3.50
CA ALA A 102 8.88 -0.96 -4.00
C ALA A 102 9.47 -2.37 -3.82
N ALA A 103 10.78 -2.53 -4.05
CA ALA A 103 11.49 -3.79 -3.84
C ALA A 103 11.43 -4.25 -2.36
N ASP A 104 11.40 -3.32 -1.41
CA ASP A 104 11.26 -3.62 0.02
C ASP A 104 9.86 -4.15 0.43
N VAL A 105 8.88 -4.12 -0.49
CA VAL A 105 7.43 -4.37 -0.23
C VAL A 105 6.90 -5.55 -1.07
N SER A 106 7.75 -6.50 -1.46
CA SER A 106 7.42 -7.56 -2.45
C SER A 106 6.18 -8.42 -2.16
N ASP A 107 5.82 -8.67 -0.90
CA ASP A 107 4.65 -9.49 -0.53
C ASP A 107 3.49 -8.64 0.05
N TYR A 108 3.58 -7.31 -0.03
CA TYR A 108 2.62 -6.36 0.55
C TYR A 108 2.20 -5.29 -0.45
N ALA A 109 1.14 -4.55 -0.15
CA ALA A 109 0.73 -3.44 -1.00
C ALA A 109 1.67 -2.23 -0.86
N PHE A 110 2.18 -1.75 -1.99
CA PHE A 110 2.89 -0.47 -2.06
C PHE A 110 1.89 0.69 -2.08
N LEU A 111 1.53 1.18 -0.89
CA LEU A 111 0.53 2.23 -0.72
C LEU A 111 1.17 3.61 -0.92
N VAL A 112 0.66 4.39 -1.88
CA VAL A 112 1.18 5.72 -2.19
C VAL A 112 0.09 6.78 -2.09
N ASP A 113 0.32 7.84 -1.32
CA ASP A 113 -0.55 9.01 -1.27
C ASP A 113 -0.04 10.08 -2.24
N GLU A 114 -0.80 10.29 -3.30
CA GLU A 114 -0.49 11.27 -4.33
C GLU A 114 -0.95 12.66 -3.87
N LYS A 115 -0.04 13.43 -3.26
CA LYS A 115 -0.22 14.89 -3.13
C LYS A 115 0.00 15.51 -4.50
N GLN A 116 -1.07 15.65 -5.28
CA GLN A 116 -1.18 16.41 -6.53
C GLN A 116 0.15 16.96 -7.08
N VAL A 117 1.02 16.08 -7.58
CA VAL A 117 2.10 16.51 -8.47
C VAL A 117 1.44 16.54 -9.83
N ALA A 118 0.83 17.68 -10.16
CA ALA A 118 0.29 17.93 -11.48
C ALA A 118 1.47 18.02 -12.46
N ASP A 119 1.95 16.90 -12.98
CA ASP A 119 2.97 16.92 -14.02
C ASP A 119 3.09 15.59 -14.80
N ASN A 120 3.63 15.69 -16.02
CA ASN A 120 3.96 14.58 -16.92
C ASN A 120 4.88 13.51 -16.29
N ARG A 121 5.48 13.80 -15.14
CA ARG A 121 6.30 12.88 -14.33
C ARG A 121 5.53 11.66 -13.82
N LEU A 122 4.22 11.77 -13.60
CA LEU A 122 3.44 10.67 -13.05
C LEU A 122 3.37 9.47 -13.99
N ALA A 123 3.07 9.70 -15.28
CA ALA A 123 2.99 8.63 -16.29
C ALA A 123 4.31 7.84 -16.41
N ASP A 124 5.43 8.56 -16.49
CA ASP A 124 6.78 7.99 -16.52
C ASP A 124 7.12 7.20 -15.25
N THR A 125 6.69 7.69 -14.10
CA THR A 125 6.96 7.04 -12.81
C THR A 125 6.11 5.78 -12.65
N PHE A 126 4.85 5.80 -13.08
CA PHE A 126 3.98 4.63 -13.11
C PHE A 126 4.53 3.53 -14.01
N ALA A 127 5.03 3.88 -15.20
CA ALA A 127 5.66 2.90 -16.08
C ALA A 127 6.81 2.17 -15.37
N ASN A 128 7.71 2.91 -14.71
CA ASN A 128 8.82 2.31 -13.97
C ASN A 128 8.37 1.46 -12.77
N LEU A 129 7.35 1.89 -12.03
CA LEU A 129 6.82 1.13 -10.91
C LEU A 129 6.18 -0.19 -11.36
N ILE A 130 5.47 -0.20 -12.49
CA ILE A 130 4.87 -1.42 -13.05
C ILE A 130 5.94 -2.47 -13.40
N TYR A 131 7.12 -2.04 -13.85
CA TYR A 131 8.22 -2.96 -14.14
C TYR A 131 9.00 -3.41 -12.89
N ALA A 132 8.88 -2.69 -11.77
CA ALA A 132 9.59 -2.99 -10.53
C ALA A 132 8.81 -3.92 -9.59
N LEU A 133 7.49 -4.04 -9.78
CA LEU A 133 6.59 -4.94 -9.04
C LEU A 133 6.42 -6.26 -9.80
#